data_AF-A0A3C0HQL3-F1
#
_entry.id   AF-A0A3C0HQL3-F1
#
_cell.length_a   1.000
_cell.length_b   1.000
_cell.length_c   1.000
_cell.angle_alpha   90.00
_cell.angle_beta   90.00
_cell.angle_gamma   90.00
#
_symmetry.space_group_name_H-M   'P 1'
#
loop_
_entity.id
_entity.type
_entity.pdbx_description
1 polymer ?
#
loop_
_entity_poly.entity_id
_entity_poly.type
_entity_poly.pdbx_seq_one_letter_code
_entity_poly.pdbx_strand_id
1 'polypeptide(L)'
;HPPILKSLGMKRKITISTRVGVPIMKVLASGKRLRGTVLDPFGRTQMRKLERELIDIFESSIDTVLARVAEGTMTIDEATDIASLPQAVRGYEDLKIERAGIYRSKLATALG
;
A
#
# COMPACT_ATOMS: atom_id res chain seq x y z
N HIS A 1 -16.53 -3.93 -3.28
CA HIS A 1 -17.20 -2.64 -3.01
C HIS A 1 -16.14 -1.56 -2.91
N PRO A 2 -16.42 -0.29 -3.25
CA PRO A 2 -15.49 0.80 -2.98
C PRO A 2 -15.20 0.88 -1.47
N PRO A 3 -13.94 1.03 -1.04
CA PRO A 3 -13.55 0.93 0.38
C PRO A 3 -14.36 1.84 1.30
N ILE A 4 -14.63 3.08 0.87
CA ILE A 4 -15.42 4.08 1.61
C ILE A 4 -16.85 3.60 1.84
N LEU A 5 -17.46 2.97 0.83
CA LEU A 5 -18.85 2.51 0.93
C LEU A 5 -18.95 1.24 1.79
N LYS A 6 -17.93 0.38 1.77
CA LYS A 6 -17.84 -0.75 2.71
C LYS A 6 -17.70 -0.25 4.15
N SER A 7 -16.87 0.76 4.41
CA SER A 7 -16.73 1.36 5.75
C SER A 7 -18.01 2.04 6.25
N LEU A 8 -18.93 2.41 5.36
CA LEU A 8 -20.27 2.91 5.69
C LEU A 8 -21.31 1.79 5.85
N GLY A 9 -20.88 0.53 6.01
CA GLY A 9 -21.74 -0.62 6.29
C GLY A 9 -22.38 -1.28 5.06
N MET A 10 -22.00 -0.87 3.86
CA MET A 10 -22.63 -1.38 2.64
C MET A 10 -22.03 -2.75 2.22
N LYS A 11 -22.83 -3.81 2.40
CA LYS A 11 -22.44 -5.21 2.14
C LYS A 11 -22.81 -5.75 0.75
N ARG A 12 -23.51 -4.95 -0.09
CA ARG A 12 -24.06 -5.38 -1.40
C ARG A 12 -23.46 -4.63 -2.58
N LYS A 13 -23.45 -5.27 -3.76
CA LYS A 13 -22.82 -4.74 -4.97
C LYS A 13 -23.57 -3.48 -5.39
N ILE A 14 -22.83 -2.44 -5.78
CA ILE A 14 -23.42 -1.20 -6.26
C ILE A 14 -23.85 -1.39 -7.70
N THR A 15 -25.09 -1.04 -7.99
CA THR A 15 -25.57 -0.86 -9.36
C THR A 15 -26.01 0.59 -9.49
N ILE A 16 -25.35 1.35 -10.36
CA ILE A 16 -25.72 2.74 -10.68
C ILE A 16 -26.17 2.74 -12.13
N SER A 17 -27.28 3.43 -12.42
CA SER A 17 -27.75 3.59 -13.80
C SER A 17 -26.76 4.44 -14.61
N THR A 18 -26.57 4.12 -15.90
CA THR A 18 -25.61 4.84 -16.76
C THR A 18 -25.86 6.36 -16.80
N ARG A 19 -27.14 6.77 -16.78
CA ARG A 19 -27.55 8.18 -16.78
C ARG A 19 -27.00 8.96 -15.59
N VAL A 20 -26.87 8.31 -14.43
CA VAL A 20 -26.33 8.92 -13.20
C VAL A 20 -24.84 8.62 -13.03
N GLY A 21 -24.37 7.43 -13.44
CA GLY A 21 -22.99 7.00 -13.27
C GLY A 21 -22.01 7.79 -14.14
N VAL A 22 -22.34 8.05 -15.41
CA VAL A 22 -21.47 8.80 -16.33
C VAL A 22 -21.12 10.21 -15.83
N PRO A 23 -22.08 11.06 -15.42
CA PRO A 23 -21.72 12.39 -14.90
C PRO A 23 -20.90 12.31 -13.60
N ILE A 24 -21.23 11.40 -12.68
CA ILE A 24 -20.44 11.19 -11.45
C ILE A 24 -19.00 10.81 -11.77
N MET A 25 -18.79 9.89 -12.72
CA MET A 25 -17.45 9.47 -13.12
C MET A 25 -16.66 10.60 -13.79
N LYS A 26 -17.31 11.52 -14.53
CA LYS A 26 -16.65 12.71 -15.08
C LYS A 26 -16.17 13.67 -13.98
N VAL A 27 -16.97 13.89 -12.94
CA VAL A 27 -16.58 14.69 -11.77
C VAL A 27 -15.44 14.03 -11.00
N LEU A 28 -15.52 12.72 -10.76
CA LEU A 28 -14.41 11.98 -10.13
C LEU A 28 -13.13 12.02 -10.97
N ALA A 29 -13.25 12.00 -12.30
CA ALA A 29 -12.12 12.09 -13.20
C ALA A 29 -11.47 13.48 -13.18
N SER A 30 -12.22 14.58 -13.05
CA SER A 30 -11.64 15.92 -12.87
C SER A 30 -10.99 16.07 -11.48
N GLY A 31 -11.54 15.39 -10.47
CA GLY A 31 -10.98 15.29 -9.13
C GLY A 31 -9.62 14.57 -9.02
N LYS A 32 -9.07 14.02 -10.12
CA LYS A 32 -7.74 13.37 -10.13
C LYS A 32 -6.62 14.28 -9.57
N ARG A 33 -6.75 15.60 -9.73
CA ARG A 33 -5.79 16.59 -9.21
C ARG A 33 -5.76 16.66 -7.68
N LEU A 34 -6.81 16.22 -7.00
CA LEU A 34 -6.86 16.19 -5.54
C LEU A 34 -6.03 15.04 -4.96
N ARG A 35 -5.60 14.06 -5.76
CA ARG A 35 -4.79 12.94 -5.29
C ARG A 35 -3.50 13.44 -4.65
N GLY A 36 -3.16 12.88 -3.50
CA GLY A 36 -1.98 13.30 -2.74
C GLY A 36 -2.19 14.57 -1.91
N THR A 37 -3.30 15.30 -2.10
CA THR A 37 -3.64 16.47 -1.28
C THR A 37 -4.44 16.09 -0.04
N VAL A 38 -4.55 17.03 0.90
CA VAL A 38 -5.39 16.94 2.11
C VAL A 38 -6.86 16.69 1.77
N LEU A 39 -7.32 17.14 0.59
CA LEU A 39 -8.70 17.05 0.10
C LEU A 39 -9.01 15.72 -0.61
N ASP A 40 -8.09 14.75 -0.63
CA ASP A 40 -8.32 13.43 -1.21
C ASP A 40 -9.14 12.53 -0.25
N PRO A 41 -10.44 12.28 -0.52
CA PRO A 41 -11.26 11.42 0.35
C PRO A 41 -10.78 9.96 0.35
N PHE A 42 -10.02 9.52 -0.66
CA PHE A 42 -9.47 8.17 -0.73
C PHE A 42 -8.07 8.08 -0.10
N GLY A 43 -7.34 9.19 -0.07
CA GLY A 43 -5.96 9.27 0.41
C GLY A 43 -5.80 9.06 1.92
N ARG A 44 -6.86 9.29 2.71
CA ARG A 44 -6.84 9.13 4.18
C ARG A 44 -7.35 7.77 4.66
N THR A 45 -7.75 6.88 3.76
CA THR A 45 -8.19 5.53 4.14
C THR A 45 -7.04 4.76 4.80
N GLN A 46 -7.36 3.89 5.76
CA GLN A 46 -6.33 3.09 6.48
C GLN A 46 -5.44 2.31 5.50
N MET A 47 -6.03 1.74 4.45
CA MET A 47 -5.31 1.03 3.39
C MET A 47 -4.30 1.93 2.66
N ARG A 48 -4.70 3.16 2.28
CA ARG A 48 -3.79 4.08 1.59
C ARG A 48 -2.69 4.62 2.48
N LYS A 49 -2.95 4.80 3.78
CA LYS A 49 -1.91 5.14 4.76
C LYS A 49 -0.89 4.00 4.88
N LEU A 50 -1.36 2.77 5.07
CA LEU A 50 -0.51 1.59 5.14
C LEU A 50 0.34 1.42 3.89
N GLU A 51 -0.25 1.55 2.70
CA GLU A 51 0.50 1.45 1.44
C GLU A 51 1.62 2.49 1.31
N ARG A 52 1.41 3.72 1.80
CA ARG A 52 2.45 4.76 1.80
C ARG A 52 3.54 4.46 2.82
N GLU A 53 3.15 4.09 4.05
CA GLU A 53 4.09 3.68 5.09
C GLU A 53 4.98 2.52 4.63
N LEU A 54 4.44 1.56 3.90
CA LEU A 54 5.20 0.44 3.35
C LEU A 54 6.24 0.85 2.29
N ILE A 55 6.01 1.94 1.56
CA ILE A 55 7.00 2.49 0.62
C ILE A 55 8.17 3.07 1.42
N ASP A 56 7.88 3.90 2.41
CA ASP A 56 8.91 4.53 3.25
C ASP A 56 9.75 3.48 4.01
N ILE A 57 9.10 2.42 4.52
CA ILE A 57 9.78 1.28 5.16
C ILE A 57 10.69 0.56 4.16
N PHE A 58 10.21 0.35 2.93
CA PHE A 58 11.02 -0.32 1.91
C PHE A 58 12.25 0.50 1.53
N GLU A 59 12.08 1.79 1.22
CA GLU A 59 13.18 2.68 0.84
C GLU A 59 14.25 2.74 1.94
N SER A 60 13.86 3.00 3.18
CA SER A 60 14.80 3.02 4.33
C SER A 60 15.48 1.66 4.59
N SER A 61 14.78 0.56 4.34
CA SER A 61 15.37 -0.77 4.45
C SER A 61 16.41 -1.06 3.36
N ILE A 62 16.17 -0.58 2.14
CA ILE A 62 17.13 -0.71 1.03
C ILE A 62 18.38 0.13 1.31
N ASP A 63 18.25 1.34 1.84
CA ASP A 63 19.41 2.15 2.25
C ASP A 63 20.28 1.40 3.28
N THR A 64 19.63 0.75 4.25
CA THR A 64 20.32 -0.07 5.28
C THR A 64 21.01 -1.29 4.67
N VAL A 65 20.33 -2.00 3.77
CA VAL A 65 20.88 -3.16 3.06
C VAL A 65 22.10 -2.77 2.23
N LEU A 66 22.00 -1.68 1.46
CA LEU A 66 23.10 -1.19 0.63
C LEU A 66 24.31 -0.78 1.47
N ALA A 67 24.09 -0.14 2.62
CA ALA A 67 25.18 0.18 3.55
C ALA A 67 25.89 -1.08 4.06
N ARG A 68 25.15 -2.10 4.50
CA ARG A 68 25.74 -3.36 4.99
C ARG A 68 26.50 -4.13 3.92
N VAL A 69 25.98 -4.14 2.69
CA VAL A 69 26.68 -4.73 1.54
C VAL A 69 27.99 -3.96 1.27
N ALA A 70 27.97 -2.63 1.29
CA ALA A 70 29.16 -1.81 1.09
C ALA A 70 30.21 -2.01 2.20
N GLU A 71 29.77 -2.25 3.43
CA GLU A 71 30.63 -2.58 4.58
C GLU A 71 31.15 -4.03 4.56
N GLY A 72 30.62 -4.87 3.67
CA GLY A 72 30.95 -6.30 3.61
C GLY A 72 30.34 -7.13 4.74
N THR A 73 29.37 -6.58 5.48
CA THR A 73 28.67 -7.26 6.59
C THR A 73 27.43 -8.02 6.14
N MET A 74 27.08 -7.91 4.86
CA MET A 74 25.94 -8.61 4.23
C MET A 74 26.33 -9.09 2.83
N THR A 75 25.87 -10.28 2.47
CA THR A 75 26.05 -10.85 1.13
C THR A 75 25.00 -10.33 0.14
N ILE A 76 25.30 -10.41 -1.16
CA ILE A 76 24.35 -10.03 -2.22
C ILE A 76 23.09 -10.91 -2.20
N ASP A 77 23.22 -12.18 -1.82
CA ASP A 77 22.09 -13.11 -1.74
C ASP A 77 21.14 -12.70 -0.60
N GLU A 78 21.67 -12.43 0.59
CA GLU A 78 20.88 -11.91 1.72
C GLU A 78 20.19 -10.58 1.38
N ALA A 79 20.92 -9.67 0.72
CA ALA A 79 20.37 -8.40 0.26
C ALA A 79 19.20 -8.60 -0.71
N THR A 80 19.31 -9.56 -1.63
CA THR A 80 18.27 -9.89 -2.62
C THR A 80 17.04 -10.51 -1.95
N ASP A 81 17.23 -11.37 -0.97
CA ASP A 81 16.15 -11.97 -0.19
C ASP A 81 15.37 -10.90 0.57
N ILE A 82 16.06 -9.97 1.23
CA ILE A 82 15.44 -8.84 1.94
C ILE A 82 14.66 -7.96 0.97
N ALA A 83 15.27 -7.59 -0.17
CA ALA A 83 14.63 -6.76 -1.19
C ALA A 83 13.38 -7.43 -1.82
N SER A 84 13.28 -8.76 -1.75
CA SER A 84 12.15 -9.53 -2.28
C SER A 84 10.97 -9.63 -1.31
N LEU A 85 11.16 -9.37 -0.01
CA LEU A 85 10.11 -9.48 1.01
C LEU A 85 8.81 -8.70 0.71
N PRO A 86 8.83 -7.45 0.20
CA PRO A 86 7.61 -6.69 -0.08
C PRO A 86 6.72 -7.34 -1.14
N GLN A 87 7.28 -8.18 -2.02
CA GLN A 87 6.53 -8.84 -3.09
C GLN A 87 5.43 -9.78 -2.57
N ALA A 88 5.53 -10.21 -1.31
CA ALA A 88 4.52 -11.01 -0.62
C ALA A 88 3.27 -10.19 -0.20
N VAL A 89 3.37 -8.86 -0.14
CA VAL A 89 2.26 -7.97 0.26
C VAL A 89 1.29 -7.77 -0.91
N ARG A 90 0.48 -8.80 -1.17
CA ARG A 90 -0.55 -8.82 -2.22
C ARG A 90 -1.93 -9.13 -1.65
N GLY A 91 -2.97 -8.92 -2.45
CA GLY A 91 -4.36 -9.20 -2.07
C GLY A 91 -5.14 -7.94 -1.69
N TYR A 92 -6.38 -8.14 -1.24
CA TYR A 92 -7.33 -7.08 -0.94
C TYR A 92 -7.64 -7.04 0.57
N GLU A 93 -7.94 -5.83 1.05
CA GLU A 93 -8.48 -5.59 2.40
C GLU A 93 -7.62 -6.23 3.51
N ASP A 94 -8.23 -7.08 4.34
CA ASP A 94 -7.63 -7.62 5.57
C ASP A 94 -6.40 -8.48 5.27
N LEU A 95 -6.42 -9.24 4.16
CA LEU A 95 -5.28 -10.05 3.72
C LEU A 95 -4.04 -9.19 3.46
N LYS A 96 -4.21 -7.97 2.94
CA LYS A 96 -3.07 -7.08 2.68
C LYS A 96 -2.51 -6.53 3.99
N ILE A 97 -3.37 -6.23 4.97
CA ILE A 97 -2.97 -5.73 6.29
C ILE A 97 -2.17 -6.82 7.02
N GLU A 98 -2.68 -8.05 7.04
CA GLU A 98 -2.00 -9.20 7.64
C GLU A 98 -0.62 -9.44 7.00
N ARG A 99 -0.57 -9.49 5.67
CA ARG A 99 0.69 -9.70 4.93
C ARG A 99 1.68 -8.55 5.11
N ALA A 100 1.20 -7.32 5.25
CA ALA A 100 2.05 -6.17 5.59
C ALA A 100 2.67 -6.34 6.98
N GLY A 101 1.93 -6.86 7.95
CA GLY A 101 2.45 -7.22 9.28
C GLY A 101 3.54 -8.29 9.19
N ILE A 102 3.29 -9.37 8.44
CA ILE A 102 4.27 -10.45 8.23
C ILE A 102 5.55 -9.91 7.58
N TYR A 103 5.42 -9.05 6.55
CA TYR A 103 6.55 -8.39 5.92
C TYR A 103 7.39 -7.62 6.94
N ARG A 104 6.77 -6.77 7.75
CA ARG A 104 7.47 -5.97 8.77
C ARG A 104 8.20 -6.84 9.78
N SER A 105 7.59 -7.93 10.24
CA SER A 105 8.23 -8.87 11.17
C SER A 105 9.46 -9.54 10.54
N LYS A 106 9.35 -10.02 9.30
CA LYS A 106 10.48 -10.64 8.58
C LYS A 106 11.61 -9.65 8.35
N LEU A 107 11.27 -8.40 8.00
CA LEU A 107 12.25 -7.34 7.80
C LEU A 107 13.00 -7.01 9.08
N ALA A 108 12.28 -6.88 10.21
CA ALA A 108 12.88 -6.63 11.51
C ALA A 108 13.83 -7.76 11.94
N THR A 109 13.50 -9.02 11.64
CA THR A 109 14.39 -10.15 11.90
C THR A 109 15.62 -10.17 10.99
N ALA A 110 15.48 -9.78 9.72
CA ALA A 110 16.61 -9.77 8.78
C ALA A 110 17.56 -8.59 8.96
N LEU A 111 17.07 -7.47 9.51
CA LEU A 111 17.86 -6.26 9.77
C LEU A 111 18.27 -6.08 11.24
N GLY A 112 17.70 -6.85 12.17
CA GLY A 112 18.16 -6.90 13.57
C GLY A 112 19.50 -7.59 13.69
#